data_AF-A0A8S3UCV4-F1
#
_entry.id   AF-A0A8S3UCV4-F1
#
_cell.length_a   1.000
_cell.length_b   1.000
_cell.length_c   1.000
_cell.angle_alpha   90.00
_cell.angle_beta   90.00
_cell.angle_gamma   90.00
#
_symmetry.space_group_name_H-M   'P 1'
#
loop_
_entity.id
_entity.type
_entity.pdbx_description
1 polymer ?
#
loop_
_entity_poly.entity_id
_entity_poly.type
_entity_poly.pdbx_seq_one_letter_code
_entity_poly.pdbx_strand_id
1 'polypeptide(L)'
;MRNLNKRTKLVESERRFKRACEQIVQLNYSLDALQKRYNRAKTDNNKSFRYSLRLRIAVVDGMRNMYYDYAHQKAESVAELRQELFGEVVDIISEDSSADIEMYD
;
A
#
# COMPACT_ATOMS: atom_id res chain seq x y z
N MET A 1 -7.17 33.98 -6.05
CA MET A 1 -6.04 33.11 -6.46
C MET A 1 -5.70 32.01 -5.45
N ARG A 2 -5.51 32.27 -4.14
CA ARG A 2 -5.10 31.23 -3.16
C ARG A 2 -6.05 30.01 -3.07
N ASN A 3 -7.37 30.22 -3.07
CA ASN A 3 -8.34 29.11 -2.99
C ASN A 3 -8.40 28.23 -4.26
N LEU A 4 -8.07 28.77 -5.44
CA LEU A 4 -8.03 27.98 -6.67
C LEU A 4 -6.86 26.97 -6.63
N ASN A 5 -5.69 27.43 -6.16
CA ASN A 5 -4.52 26.56 -5.99
C ASN A 5 -4.78 25.45 -4.97
N LYS A 6 -5.49 25.74 -3.87
CA LYS A 6 -5.87 24.73 -2.87
C LYS A 6 -6.81 23.67 -3.45
N ARG A 7 -7.79 24.05 -4.27
CA ARG A 7 -8.68 23.08 -4.96
C ARG A 7 -7.93 22.18 -5.94
N THR A 8 -7.01 22.73 -6.72
CA THR A 8 -6.18 21.91 -7.62
C THR A 8 -5.32 20.92 -6.84
N LYS A 9 -4.72 21.35 -5.73
CA LYS A 9 -3.96 20.47 -4.82
C LYS A 9 -4.84 19.38 -4.21
N LEU A 10 -6.07 19.70 -3.83
CA LEU A 10 -7.01 18.71 -3.29
C LEU A 10 -7.28 17.60 -4.31
N VAL A 11 -7.65 17.97 -5.53
CA VAL A 11 -7.90 17.00 -6.62
C VAL A 11 -6.67 16.14 -6.92
N GLU A 12 -5.48 16.74 -6.91
CA GLU A 12 -4.23 16.01 -7.11
C GLU A 12 -3.93 15.03 -5.98
N SER A 13 -4.11 15.44 -4.73
CA SER A 13 -3.92 14.59 -3.54
C SER A 13 -4.93 13.44 -3.50
N GLU A 14 -6.20 13.68 -3.79
CA GLU A 14 -7.24 12.64 -3.89
C GLU A 14 -6.90 11.63 -4.99
N ARG A 15 -6.46 12.11 -6.16
CA ARG A 15 -6.04 11.22 -7.26
C ARG A 15 -4.85 10.36 -6.87
N ARG A 16 -3.87 10.93 -6.15
CA ARG A 16 -2.69 10.20 -5.68
C ARG A 16 -3.04 9.18 -4.60
N PHE A 17 -3.89 9.55 -3.65
CA PHE A 17 -4.41 8.64 -2.62
C PHE A 17 -5.10 7.44 -3.26
N LYS A 18 -6.07 7.68 -4.16
CA LYS A 18 -6.79 6.61 -4.88
C LYS A 18 -5.83 5.67 -5.60
N ARG A 19 -4.85 6.22 -6.32
CA ARG A 19 -3.84 5.42 -7.03
C ARG A 19 -2.98 4.60 -6.07
N ALA A 20 -2.62 5.14 -4.92
CA ALA A 20 -1.86 4.40 -3.90
C ALA A 20 -2.67 3.19 -3.40
N CYS A 21 -3.96 3.38 -3.09
CA CYS A 21 -4.85 2.28 -2.72
C CYS A 21 -4.97 1.22 -3.83
N GLU A 22 -5.10 1.64 -5.08
CA GLU A 22 -5.11 0.72 -6.24
C GLU A 22 -3.80 -0.10 -6.31
N GLN A 23 -2.64 0.52 -6.10
CA GLN A 23 -1.35 -0.17 -6.08
C GLN A 23 -1.24 -1.18 -4.92
N ILE A 24 -1.71 -0.82 -3.72
CA ILE A 24 -1.75 -1.73 -2.56
C ILE A 24 -2.53 -3.00 -2.90
N VAL A 25 -3.71 -2.86 -3.52
CA VAL A 25 -4.54 -3.98 -3.93
C VAL A 25 -3.81 -4.89 -4.94
N GLN A 26 -3.14 -4.31 -5.94
CA GLN A 26 -2.38 -5.08 -6.94
C GLN A 26 -1.16 -5.81 -6.32
N LEU A 27 -0.47 -5.17 -5.38
CA LEU A 27 0.65 -5.77 -4.67
C LEU A 27 0.18 -6.91 -3.76
N ASN A 28 -1.00 -6.79 -3.13
CA ASN A 28 -1.61 -7.89 -2.37
C ASN A 28 -1.93 -9.10 -3.24
N TYR A 29 -2.49 -8.91 -4.44
CA TYR A 29 -2.68 -10.02 -5.38
C TYR A 29 -1.35 -10.67 -5.79
N SER A 30 -0.30 -9.85 -5.95
CA SER A 30 1.03 -10.33 -6.29
C SER A 30 1.66 -11.15 -5.14
N LEU A 31 1.49 -10.71 -3.89
CA LEU A 31 1.93 -11.44 -2.69
C LEU A 31 1.23 -12.79 -2.58
N ASP A 32 -0.09 -12.85 -2.70
CA ASP A 32 -0.85 -14.11 -2.65
C ASP A 32 -0.39 -15.09 -3.75
N ALA A 33 -0.18 -14.59 -4.98
CA ALA A 33 0.32 -15.41 -6.07
C ALA A 33 1.76 -15.93 -5.81
N LEU A 34 2.65 -15.10 -5.27
CA LEU A 34 4.01 -15.50 -4.91
C LEU A 34 4.02 -16.51 -3.76
N GLN A 35 3.17 -16.32 -2.74
CA GLN A 35 3.04 -17.23 -1.61
C GLN A 35 2.56 -18.61 -2.06
N LYS A 36 1.56 -18.67 -2.95
CA LYS A 36 1.09 -19.93 -3.56
C LYS A 36 2.21 -20.67 -4.30
N ARG A 37 3.05 -19.94 -5.05
CA ARG A 37 4.21 -20.52 -5.75
C ARG A 37 5.28 -21.00 -4.76
N TYR A 38 5.52 -20.25 -3.69
CA TYR A 38 6.47 -20.64 -2.64
C TYR A 38 6.01 -21.93 -1.94
N ASN A 39 4.73 -22.01 -1.56
CA ASN A 39 4.16 -23.19 -0.92
C ASN A 39 4.32 -24.43 -1.83
N ARG A 40 4.07 -24.30 -3.14
CA ARG A 40 4.31 -25.38 -4.10
C ARG A 40 5.80 -25.77 -4.16
N ALA A 41 6.71 -24.79 -4.24
CA ALA A 41 8.15 -25.05 -4.24
C ALA A 41 8.65 -25.71 -2.94
N LYS A 42 7.97 -25.44 -1.80
CA LYS A 42 8.21 -26.10 -0.52
C LYS A 42 7.79 -27.56 -0.57
N THR A 43 6.59 -27.87 -1.10
CA THR A 43 6.13 -29.25 -1.32
C THR A 43 7.07 -30.03 -2.25
N ASP A 44 7.55 -29.40 -3.32
CA ASP A 44 8.43 -30.02 -4.32
C ASP A 44 9.91 -30.07 -3.90
N ASN A 45 10.25 -29.57 -2.70
CA ASN A 45 11.62 -29.47 -2.16
C ASN A 45 12.64 -28.74 -3.08
N ASN A 46 12.16 -27.79 -3.89
CA ASN A 46 13.01 -27.04 -4.83
C ASN A 46 13.69 -25.84 -4.13
N LYS A 47 14.79 -26.09 -3.43
CA LYS A 47 15.45 -25.14 -2.54
C LYS A 47 15.85 -23.81 -3.20
N SER A 48 16.46 -23.85 -4.38
CA SER A 48 16.89 -22.64 -5.10
C SER A 48 15.70 -21.76 -5.49
N PHE A 49 14.58 -22.39 -5.88
CA PHE A 49 13.36 -21.68 -6.25
C PHE A 49 12.68 -21.05 -5.03
N ARG A 50 12.68 -21.73 -3.86
CA ARG A 50 12.19 -21.16 -2.59
C ARG A 50 12.90 -19.87 -2.22
N TYR A 51 14.23 -19.86 -2.30
CA TYR A 51 15.02 -18.67 -1.95
C TYR A 51 14.70 -17.49 -2.87
N SER A 52 14.63 -17.74 -4.19
CA SER A 52 14.24 -16.70 -5.16
C SER A 52 12.84 -16.14 -4.88
N LEU A 53 11.88 -17.01 -4.55
CA LEU A 53 10.52 -16.60 -4.21
C LEU A 53 10.47 -15.80 -2.91
N ARG A 54 11.22 -16.20 -1.87
CA ARG A 54 11.31 -15.46 -0.60
C ARG A 54 11.83 -14.04 -0.82
N LEU A 55 12.88 -13.88 -1.63
CA LEU A 55 13.41 -12.55 -1.95
C LEU A 55 12.37 -11.69 -2.69
N ARG A 56 11.63 -12.27 -3.64
CA ARG A 56 10.55 -11.55 -4.35
C ARG A 56 9.41 -11.16 -3.42
N ILE A 57 8.99 -12.04 -2.52
CA ILE A 57 7.96 -11.75 -1.52
C ILE A 57 8.39 -10.57 -0.65
N ALA A 58 9.61 -10.59 -0.10
CA ALA A 58 10.12 -9.50 0.73
C ALA A 58 10.17 -8.15 -0.01
N VAL A 59 10.55 -8.14 -1.29
CA VAL A 59 10.56 -6.91 -2.10
C VAL A 59 9.14 -6.38 -2.33
N VAL A 60 8.20 -7.24 -2.72
CA VAL A 60 6.81 -6.82 -2.97
C VAL A 60 6.13 -6.36 -1.68
N ASP A 61 6.40 -7.02 -0.57
CA ASP A 61 5.88 -6.65 0.75
C ASP A 61 6.41 -5.27 1.18
N GLY A 62 7.73 -5.04 1.05
CA GLY A 62 8.32 -3.73 1.29
C GLY A 62 7.74 -2.63 0.42
N MET A 63 7.53 -2.89 -0.89
CA MET A 63 6.86 -1.93 -1.77
C MET A 63 5.43 -1.63 -1.33
N ARG A 64 4.67 -2.65 -0.92
CA ARG A 64 3.30 -2.48 -0.41
C ARG A 64 3.28 -1.59 0.83
N ASN A 65 4.20 -1.81 1.77
CA ASN A 65 4.31 -1.01 2.99
C ASN A 65 4.65 0.46 2.67
N MET A 66 5.54 0.72 1.70
CA MET A 66 5.79 2.09 1.24
C MET A 66 4.55 2.75 0.62
N TYR A 67 3.68 2.01 -0.06
CA TYR A 67 2.42 2.55 -0.55
C TYR A 67 1.39 2.79 0.56
N TYR A 68 1.39 2.01 1.64
CA TYR A 68 0.58 2.30 2.83
C TYR A 68 1.00 3.64 3.45
N ASP A 69 2.30 3.84 3.69
CA ASP A 69 2.83 5.12 4.22
C ASP A 69 2.46 6.29 3.29
N TYR A 70 2.64 6.11 1.99
CA TYR A 70 2.30 7.14 1.00
C TYR A 70 0.79 7.42 0.94
N ALA A 71 -0.05 6.40 1.01
CA ALA A 71 -1.49 6.56 1.06
C ALA A 71 -1.92 7.31 2.32
N HIS A 72 -1.34 6.99 3.49
CA HIS A 72 -1.60 7.68 4.73
C HIS A 72 -1.27 9.18 4.64
N GLN A 73 -0.06 9.52 4.18
CA GLN A 73 0.35 10.92 3.97
C GLN A 73 -0.58 11.68 3.00
N LYS A 74 -1.10 11.01 1.97
CA LYS A 74 -2.06 11.63 1.04
C LYS A 74 -3.46 11.75 1.63
N ALA A 75 -3.90 10.81 2.46
CA ALA A 75 -5.14 10.94 3.20
C ALA A 75 -5.08 12.15 4.15
N GLU A 76 -3.98 12.34 4.87
CA GLU A 76 -3.74 13.53 5.72
C GLU A 76 -3.82 14.82 4.90
N SER A 77 -3.11 14.86 3.76
CA SER A 77 -3.16 16.02 2.86
C SER A 77 -4.59 16.33 2.38
N VAL A 78 -5.41 15.30 2.12
CA VAL A 78 -6.81 15.46 1.70
C VAL A 78 -7.67 15.97 2.85
N ALA A 79 -7.52 15.40 4.05
CA ALA A 79 -8.25 15.81 5.25
C ALA A 79 -7.99 17.29 5.58
N GLU A 80 -6.72 17.70 5.61
CA GLU A 80 -6.32 19.09 5.84
C GLU A 80 -6.92 20.04 4.79
N LEU A 81 -6.79 19.70 3.50
CA LEU A 81 -7.30 20.56 2.42
C LEU A 81 -8.83 20.65 2.43
N ARG A 82 -9.55 19.58 2.79
CA ARG A 82 -11.01 19.61 2.93
C ARG A 82 -11.44 20.43 4.14
N GLN A 83 -10.74 20.33 5.26
CA GLN A 83 -10.97 21.17 6.42
C GLN A 83 -10.76 22.66 6.08
N GLU A 84 -9.66 22.99 5.41
CA GLU A 84 -9.36 24.38 5.03
C GLU A 84 -10.32 24.97 3.98
N LEU A 85 -10.80 24.17 3.04
CA LEU A 85 -11.64 24.64 1.94
C LEU A 85 -13.14 24.64 2.27
N PHE A 86 -13.58 23.68 3.11
CA PHE A 86 -14.99 23.37 3.33
C PHE A 86 -15.38 23.28 4.81
N GLY A 87 -14.42 23.29 5.74
CA GLY A 87 -14.69 23.11 7.17
C GLY A 87 -15.04 21.67 7.54
N GLU A 88 -14.78 20.70 6.65
CA GLU A 88 -15.04 19.28 6.88
C GLU A 88 -13.99 18.69 7.83
N VAL A 89 -14.44 17.96 8.87
CA VAL A 89 -13.58 17.15 9.73
C VAL A 89 -13.57 15.73 9.17
N VAL A 90 -12.39 15.26 8.75
CA VAL A 90 -12.21 13.93 8.16
C VAL A 90 -11.27 13.13 9.05
N ASP A 91 -11.79 12.06 9.66
CA ASP A 91 -10.98 11.14 10.46
C ASP A 91 -10.33 10.08 9.57
N ILE A 92 -9.03 9.88 9.75
CA ILE A 92 -8.26 8.86 9.03
C ILE A 92 -8.16 7.62 9.92
N ILE A 93 -8.79 6.54 9.48
CA ILE A 93 -8.73 5.24 10.16
C ILE A 93 -7.61 4.43 9.51
N SER A 94 -6.50 4.27 10.23
CA SER A 94 -5.45 3.31 9.89
C SER A 94 -5.62 2.09 10.80
N GLU A 95 -6.00 0.94 10.24
CA GLU A 95 -5.79 -0.33 10.94
C GLU A 95 -4.32 -0.71 10.79
N ASP A 96 -3.60 -0.82 11.93
CA ASP A 96 -2.25 -1.38 11.98
C ASP A 96 -2.28 -2.83 11.48
N SER A 97 -2.18 -2.99 10.17
CA SER A 97 -2.13 -4.27 9.50
C SER A 97 -0.70 -4.78 9.46
N SER A 98 -0.06 -4.92 10.62
CA SER A 98 1.19 -5.68 10.75
C SER A 98 0.87 -7.17 10.80
N ALA A 99 0.33 -7.69 9.69
CA ALA A 99 0.34 -9.13 9.47
C ALA A 99 1.74 -9.48 8.94
N ASP A 100 2.70 -9.63 9.85
CA ASP A 100 4.01 -10.18 9.51
C ASP A 100 3.78 -11.54 8.83
N ILE A 101 4.25 -11.67 7.59
CA ILE A 101 4.22 -12.96 6.89
C ILE A 101 5.24 -13.86 7.57
N GLU A 102 4.81 -14.61 8.58
CA GLU A 102 5.65 -15.61 9.25
C GLU A 102 5.94 -16.76 8.27
N MET A 103 7.11 -16.69 7.65
CA MET A 103 7.61 -17.72 6.76
C MET A 103 8.42 -18.75 7.58
N TYR A 104 7.75 -19.73 8.17
CA TYR A 104 8.44 -20.86 8.82
C TYR A 104 9.07 -21.77 7.75
N ASP A 105 10.38 -22.01 7.85
CA ASP A 105 11.14 -22.91 6.97
C ASP A 105 10.62 -24.36 6.97
#